data_AF-A0A6B3HTL5-F1
#
_entry.id   AF-A0A6B3HTL5-F1
#
_cell.length_a   1.000
_cell.length_b   1.000
_cell.length_c   1.000
_cell.angle_alpha   90.00
_cell.angle_beta   90.00
_cell.angle_gamma   90.00
#
_symmetry.space_group_name_H-M   'P 1'
#
loop_
_entity.id
_entity.type
_entity.pdbx_description
1 polymer ?
#
loop_
_entity_poly.entity_id
_entity_poly.type
_entity_poly.pdbx_seq_one_letter_code
_entity_poly.pdbx_strand_id
1 'polypeptide(L)'
;PVNVSVDLPGRPAEAIEGIAYFTVSELLQNVSKHSGARSASVEVWRASDRLLIKVTDDGSGGARMGGGSGMAGLAERLGAVDGL
;
A
#
# COMPACT_ATOMS: atom_id res chain seq x y z
N PRO A 1 0.93 -5.15 -15.41
CA PRO A 1 1.56 -6.23 -14.61
C PRO A 1 2.04 -5.69 -13.26
N VAL A 2 1.99 -6.50 -12.20
CA VAL A 2 2.43 -6.08 -10.86
C VAL A 2 3.57 -6.99 -10.39
N ASN A 3 4.72 -6.41 -10.09
CA ASN A 3 5.83 -7.11 -9.46
C ASN A 3 5.72 -7.00 -7.94
N VAL A 4 5.92 -8.11 -7.23
CA VAL A 4 5.83 -8.15 -5.77
C VAL A 4 7.14 -8.66 -5.20
N SER A 5 7.72 -7.89 -4.28
CA SER A 5 8.91 -8.25 -3.51
C SER A 5 8.59 -8.20 -2.02
N VAL A 6 8.93 -9.28 -1.30
CA VAL A 6 8.68 -9.41 0.14
C VAL A 6 9.99 -9.84 0.81
N ASP A 7 10.52 -8.96 1.66
CA ASP A 7 11.69 -9.19 2.49
C ASP A 7 11.29 -9.11 3.97
N LEU A 8 10.67 -10.18 4.44
CA LEU A 8 10.24 -10.33 5.83
C LEU A 8 10.86 -11.59 6.42
N PRO A 9 11.39 -11.54 7.67
CA PRO A 9 11.96 -12.72 8.32
C PRO A 9 10.92 -13.78 8.69
N GLY A 10 9.63 -13.46 8.57
CA GLY A 10 8.50 -14.34 8.84
C GLY A 10 7.18 -13.61 8.58
N ARG A 11 6.07 -14.35 8.69
CA ARG A 11 4.73 -13.80 8.53
C ARG A 11 4.44 -12.77 9.65
N PRO A 12 3.95 -11.56 9.34
CA PRO A 12 3.52 -10.61 10.35
C PRO A 12 2.37 -11.16 11.20
N ALA A 13 2.05 -10.49 12.31
CA ALA A 13 0.83 -10.75 13.04
C ALA A 13 -0.40 -10.57 12.12
N GLU A 14 -1.43 -11.40 12.29
CA GLU A 14 -2.61 -11.45 11.42
C GLU A 14 -3.26 -10.08 11.21
N ALA A 15 -3.35 -9.27 12.26
CA ALA A 15 -3.87 -7.90 12.17
C ALA A 15 -3.03 -7.01 11.24
N ILE A 16 -1.70 -7.08 11.34
CA ILE A 16 -0.77 -6.30 10.50
C ILE A 16 -0.82 -6.78 9.06
N GLU A 17 -0.88 -8.10 8.85
CA GLU A 17 -1.02 -8.68 7.52
C GLU A 17 -2.33 -8.26 6.84
N GLY A 18 -3.44 -8.28 7.56
CA GLY A 18 -4.74 -7.82 7.05
C GLY A 18 -4.72 -6.34 6.64
N ILE A 19 -4.10 -5.49 7.45
CA ILE A 19 -3.93 -4.06 7.14
C ILE A 19 -3.02 -3.87 5.93
N ALA A 20 -1.91 -4.60 5.86
CA ALA A 20 -0.98 -4.56 4.73
C ALA A 20 -1.68 -4.98 3.43
N TYR A 21 -2.41 -6.08 3.46
CA TYR A 21 -3.18 -6.58 2.31
C TYR A 21 -4.21 -5.56 1.83
N PHE A 22 -5.01 -5.01 2.74
CA PHE A 22 -6.02 -4.02 2.39
C PHE A 22 -5.38 -2.74 1.82
N THR A 23 -4.30 -2.27 2.45
CA THR A 23 -3.54 -1.09 2.02
C THR A 23 -3.01 -1.25 0.60
N VAL A 24 -2.33 -2.36 0.32
CA VAL A 24 -1.81 -2.66 -1.01
C VAL A 24 -2.94 -2.79 -2.02
N SER A 25 -4.05 -3.45 -1.65
CA SER A 25 -5.20 -3.64 -2.55
C SER A 25 -5.84 -2.32 -2.96
N GLU A 26 -6.03 -1.39 -2.03
CA GLU A 26 -6.58 -0.05 -2.32
C GLU A 26 -5.61 0.78 -3.16
N LEU A 27 -4.31 0.73 -2.87
CA LEU A 27 -3.30 1.43 -3.67
C LEU A 27 -3.26 0.91 -5.11
N LEU A 28 -3.29 -0.41 -5.31
CA LEU A 28 -3.33 -1.01 -6.66
C LEU A 28 -4.65 -0.73 -7.39
N GLN A 29 -5.78 -0.65 -6.67
CA GLN A 29 -7.04 -0.18 -7.26
C GLN A 29 -6.94 1.27 -7.74
N ASN A 30 -6.30 2.14 -6.97
CA ASN A 30 -6.07 3.53 -7.37
C ASN A 30 -5.16 3.61 -8.60
N VAL A 31 -4.09 2.81 -8.65
CA VAL A 31 -3.24 2.68 -9.83
C VAL A 31 -4.09 2.28 -11.04
N SER A 32 -4.87 1.20 -10.93
CA SER A 32 -5.72 0.69 -12.02
C SER A 32 -6.75 1.70 -12.51
N LYS A 33 -7.38 2.46 -11.60
CA LYS A 33 -8.45 3.42 -11.94
C LYS A 33 -7.93 4.76 -12.43
N HIS A 34 -6.74 5.20 -12.00
CA HIS A 34 -6.36 6.61 -12.11
C HIS A 34 -4.96 6.88 -12.69
N SER A 35 -4.03 5.93 -12.69
CA SER A 35 -2.62 6.23 -13.04
C SER A 35 -2.33 6.26 -14.55
N GLY A 36 -3.07 5.48 -15.35
CA GLY A 36 -2.68 5.16 -16.73
C GLY A 36 -1.38 4.34 -16.85
N ALA A 37 -0.91 3.77 -15.74
CA ALA A 37 0.32 2.98 -15.67
C ALA A 37 0.23 1.69 -16.51
N ARG A 38 1.37 1.27 -17.05
CA ARG A 38 1.54 -0.03 -17.69
C ARG A 38 2.07 -1.07 -16.71
N SER A 39 2.80 -0.62 -15.69
CA SER A 39 3.41 -1.48 -14.69
C SER A 39 3.36 -0.87 -13.29
N ALA A 40 3.36 -1.74 -12.28
CA ALA A 40 3.45 -1.34 -10.89
C ALA A 40 4.32 -2.33 -10.10
N SER A 41 4.84 -1.89 -8.96
CA SER A 41 5.60 -2.69 -8.02
C SER A 41 5.08 -2.51 -6.60
N VAL A 42 5.12 -3.59 -5.83
CA VAL A 42 4.86 -3.63 -4.40
C VAL A 42 6.10 -4.17 -3.71
N GLU A 43 6.65 -3.39 -2.79
CA GLU A 43 7.79 -3.77 -1.96
C GLU A 43 7.31 -3.80 -0.51
N VAL A 44 7.52 -4.92 0.18
CA VAL A 44 7.22 -5.08 1.59
C VAL A 44 8.48 -5.53 2.31
N TRP A 45 8.94 -4.77 3.29
CA TRP A 45 10.14 -5.13 4.04
C TRP A 45 10.04 -4.72 5.50
N ARG A 46 10.86 -5.35 6.34
CA ARG A 46 10.99 -4.97 7.75
C ARG A 46 12.18 -4.02 7.90
N ALA A 47 11.95 -2.84 8.45
CA ALA A 47 13.01 -1.96 8.93
C ALA A 47 12.88 -1.81 10.45
N SER A 48 13.83 -2.38 11.20
CA SER A 48 13.80 -2.44 12.65
C SER A 48 12.52 -3.10 13.19
N ASP A 49 11.68 -2.35 13.90
CA ASP A 49 10.40 -2.75 14.49
C ASP A 49 9.20 -2.44 13.59
N ARG A 50 9.42 -1.88 12.39
CA ARG A 50 8.36 -1.44 11.49
C ARG A 50 8.27 -2.33 10.25
N LEU A 51 7.05 -2.53 9.80
CA LEU A 51 6.75 -3.08 8.48
C LEU A 51 6.52 -1.91 7.52
N LEU A 52 7.31 -1.86 6.46
CA LEU A 52 7.23 -0.83 5.44
C LEU A 52 6.60 -1.44 4.18
N ILE A 53 5.72 -0.67 3.56
CA ILE A 53 5.05 -1.02 2.31
C ILE A 53 5.26 0.15 1.35
N LYS A 54 5.75 -0.14 0.16
CA LYS A 54 5.87 0.83 -0.91
C LYS A 54 5.18 0.30 -2.15
N VAL A 55 4.23 1.07 -2.66
CA VAL A 55 3.57 0.83 -3.94
C VAL A 55 4.04 1.91 -4.89
N THR A 56 4.48 1.52 -6.09
CA THR A 56 4.96 2.43 -7.12
C THR A 56 4.38 2.02 -8.46
N ASP A 57 4.02 2.99 -9.29
CA ASP A 57 3.55 2.77 -10.66
C ASP A 57 4.31 3.67 -11.65
N ASP A 58 4.31 3.31 -12.93
CA ASP A 58 4.95 4.06 -14.02
C ASP A 58 3.99 5.02 -14.75
N GLY A 59 2.83 5.32 -14.15
CA GLY A 59 1.83 6.21 -14.69
C GLY A 59 2.15 7.69 -14.48
N SER A 60 1.30 8.55 -15.03
CA SER A 60 1.45 10.02 -14.91
C SER A 60 0.77 10.62 -13.66
N GLY A 61 0.19 9.77 -12.81
CA GLY A 61 -0.49 10.19 -11.58
C GLY A 61 -1.80 10.94 -11.79
N GLY A 62 -2.36 11.44 -10.67
CA GLY A 62 -3.66 12.13 -10.60
C GLY A 62 -4.41 11.97 -9.26
N ALA A 63 -3.91 11.11 -8.37
CA ALA A 63 -4.51 10.89 -7.05
C ALA A 63 -4.40 12.16 -6.18
N ARG A 64 -5.53 12.84 -5.95
CA ARG A 64 -5.64 13.95 -4.99
C ARG A 64 -6.17 13.43 -3.66
N MET A 65 -5.52 13.80 -2.55
CA MET A 65 -5.89 13.51 -1.15
C MET A 65 -7.23 14.16 -0.70
N GLY A 66 -8.24 14.22 -1.55
CA GLY A 66 -9.52 14.87 -1.23
C GLY A 66 -10.70 14.50 -2.13
N GLY A 67 -10.54 13.56 -3.08
CA GLY A 67 -11.59 13.21 -4.05
C GLY A 67 -12.36 11.92 -3.78
N GLY A 68 -11.96 11.11 -2.78
CA GLY A 68 -12.59 9.81 -2.50
C GLY A 68 -12.24 9.24 -1.13
N SER A 69 -13.11 8.38 -0.60
CA SER A 69 -13.03 7.80 0.75
C SER A 69 -11.88 6.82 0.98
N GLY A 70 -11.23 6.32 -0.09
CA GLY A 70 -10.20 5.28 0.00
C GLY A 70 -8.94 5.72 0.75
N MET A 71 -8.41 6.91 0.47
CA MET A 71 -7.18 7.41 1.13
C MET A 71 -7.44 7.89 2.57
N ALA A 72 -8.62 8.45 2.84
CA ALA A 72 -9.04 8.81 4.21
C ALA A 72 -9.19 7.56 5.08
N GLY A 73 -9.80 6.49 4.55
CA GLY A 73 -9.92 5.21 5.23
C GLY A 73 -8.60 4.42 5.37
N LEU A 74 -7.55 4.83 4.64
CA LEU A 74 -6.19 4.32 4.80
C LEU A 74 -5.52 4.97 6.01
N ALA A 75 -5.58 6.31 6.10
CA ALA A 75 -5.01 7.08 7.20
C ALA A 75 -5.67 6.75 8.55
N GLU A 76 -6.99 6.53 8.57
CA GLU A 76 -7.73 6.10 9.77
C GLU A 76 -7.28 4.72 10.27
N ARG A 77 -7.05 3.75 9.37
CA ARG A 77 -6.62 2.40 9.73
C ARG A 77 -5.14 2.33 10.10
N LEU A 78 -4.29 3.11 9.46
CA LEU A 78 -2.88 3.24 9.84
C LEU A 78 -2.73 3.89 11.21
N GLY A 79 -3.53 4.94 11.49
CA GLY A 79 -3.58 5.57 12.82
C GLY A 79 -4.06 4.63 13.93
N ALA A 80 -4.89 3.63 13.62
CA ALA A 80 -5.33 2.62 14.59
C ALA A 80 -4.23 1.63 15.00
N VAL A 81 -3.10 1.57 14.28
CA VAL A 81 -1.97 0.65 14.56
C VAL A 81 -0.63 1.35 14.76
N ASP A 82 -0.64 2.65 15.14
CA ASP A 82 0.58 3.48 15.25
C ASP A 82 1.43 3.50 13.95
N GLY A 83 0.76 3.31 12.81
CA GLY A 83 1.34 3.47 11.48
C GLY A 83 1.42 4.95 11.10
N LEU A 84 2.60 5.39 10.66
CA LEU A 84 2.86 6.73 10.11
C LEU A 84 2.99 6.69 8.59
#